data_AF-A0A968JLT7-F1
#
_entry.id   AF-A0A968JLT7-F1
#
_cell.length_a   1.000
_cell.length_b   1.000
_cell.length_c   1.000
_cell.angle_alpha   90.00
_cell.angle_beta   90.00
_cell.angle_gamma   90.00
#
_symmetry.space_group_name_H-M   'P 1'
#
loop_
_entity.id
_entity.type
_entity.pdbx_description
1 polymer ?
#
loop_
_entity_poly.entity_id
_entity_poly.type
_entity_poly.pdbx_seq_one_letter_code
_entity_poly.pdbx_strand_id
1 'polypeptide(L)'
;MRKGCFTLIIGLLIYFNSIAQHDNTNLSINKSGYFEMPGLNVMVFDDFYPEGHQGGLTIVQHGNRVAANGDLRLNDTPGQWQPIPKMKHKTTDTAGNHIWVNLVFPDSSRHRKGFNPIDYPDLYVNYTVHVKSEGKTVRLTVDLDRPMSSEWEQKVGFNLELYPVNLFGKSWICEEKTGIFPRQSAGPVRNGSDNEVQQVPYASGNKLTIAPESDEMRMTIESKGEPLNLFDGRINHNNGWFIVRSLVKPGVSKVLLNG
;
A
#
# COMPACT_ATOMS: atom_id res chain seq x y z
N MET A 1 70.62 -51.31 1.50
CA MET A 1 69.73 -50.37 2.22
C MET A 1 68.70 -49.83 1.24
N ARG A 2 67.42 -50.10 1.50
CA ARG A 2 66.26 -49.70 0.67
C ARG A 2 65.97 -48.20 0.82
N LYS A 3 65.58 -47.52 -0.26
CA LYS A 3 64.74 -46.32 -0.22
C LYS A 3 63.68 -46.41 -1.31
N GLY A 4 62.53 -46.97 -0.96
CA GLY A 4 61.32 -46.89 -1.79
C GLY A 4 60.63 -45.56 -1.52
N CYS A 5 60.37 -44.79 -2.57
CA CYS A 5 59.58 -43.56 -2.51
C CYS A 5 58.12 -43.93 -2.78
N PHE A 6 57.26 -43.80 -1.78
CA PHE A 6 55.81 -44.00 -1.89
C PHE A 6 55.17 -42.62 -2.01
N THR A 7 54.56 -42.32 -3.16
CA THR A 7 53.80 -41.06 -3.36
C THR A 7 52.32 -41.39 -3.25
N LEU A 8 51.66 -40.85 -2.22
CA LEU A 8 50.22 -40.98 -2.00
C LEU A 8 49.53 -39.74 -2.59
N ILE A 9 48.77 -39.90 -3.68
CA ILE A 9 47.91 -38.84 -4.21
C ILE A 9 46.54 -38.98 -3.55
N ILE A 10 46.20 -38.05 -2.66
CA ILE A 10 44.87 -37.93 -2.07
C ILE A 10 44.04 -37.06 -3.01
N GLY A 11 43.21 -37.69 -3.85
CA GLY A 11 42.22 -36.98 -4.67
C GLY A 11 41.04 -36.53 -3.81
N LEU A 12 40.92 -35.23 -3.55
CA LEU A 12 39.77 -34.63 -2.89
C LEU A 12 38.62 -34.51 -3.91
N LEU A 13 37.70 -35.48 -3.91
CA LEU A 13 36.44 -35.42 -4.64
C LEU A 13 35.48 -34.46 -3.92
N ILE A 14 35.46 -33.20 -4.35
CA ILE A 14 34.47 -32.22 -3.91
C ILE A 14 33.17 -32.49 -4.67
N TYR A 15 32.22 -33.17 -4.02
CA TYR A 15 30.85 -33.25 -4.49
C TYR A 15 30.20 -31.88 -4.33
N PHE A 16 30.16 -31.09 -5.40
CA PHE A 16 29.22 -29.97 -5.51
C PHE A 16 27.81 -30.56 -5.62
N ASN A 17 27.14 -30.74 -4.48
CA ASN A 17 25.69 -30.79 -4.47
C ASN A 17 25.22 -29.40 -4.88
N SER A 18 24.88 -29.22 -6.14
CA SER A 18 24.10 -28.08 -6.60
C SER A 18 22.77 -28.12 -5.86
N ILE A 19 22.69 -27.43 -4.73
CA ILE A 19 21.41 -27.06 -4.14
C ILE A 19 20.80 -26.15 -5.20
N ALA A 20 19.86 -26.69 -5.98
CA ALA A 20 18.96 -25.87 -6.75
C ALA A 20 18.25 -24.99 -5.72
N GLN A 21 18.73 -23.76 -5.58
CA GLN A 21 18.04 -22.73 -4.82
C GLN A 21 16.71 -22.56 -5.57
N HIS A 22 15.66 -23.14 -5.01
CA HIS A 22 14.30 -22.82 -5.41
C HIS A 22 14.14 -21.36 -5.01
N ASP A 23 14.52 -20.45 -5.91
CA ASP A 23 14.12 -19.07 -5.80
C ASP A 23 12.60 -19.12 -5.86
N ASN A 24 11.97 -19.03 -4.68
CA ASN A 24 10.54 -18.86 -4.60
C ASN A 24 10.27 -17.47 -5.13
N THR A 25 10.11 -17.39 -6.45
CA THR A 25 9.88 -16.14 -7.15
C THR A 25 8.48 -15.61 -6.90
N ASN A 26 7.61 -16.39 -6.26
CA ASN A 26 6.25 -16.00 -5.96
C ASN A 26 6.16 -15.44 -4.55
N LEU A 27 5.30 -14.44 -4.41
CA LEU A 27 5.00 -13.82 -3.15
C LEU A 27 4.25 -14.81 -2.26
N SER A 28 4.75 -15.04 -1.04
CA SER A 28 4.15 -16.00 -0.11
C SER A 28 4.17 -15.50 1.33
N ILE A 29 3.16 -15.86 2.11
CA ILE A 29 3.12 -15.55 3.54
C ILE A 29 4.22 -16.32 4.27
N ASN A 30 5.11 -15.59 4.93
CA ASN A 30 6.21 -16.18 5.68
C ASN A 30 5.82 -16.55 7.12
N LYS A 31 6.79 -17.03 7.91
CA LYS A 31 6.57 -17.44 9.31
C LYS A 31 6.16 -16.29 10.24
N SER A 32 6.44 -15.05 9.86
CA SER A 32 6.06 -13.85 10.58
C SER A 32 4.66 -13.34 10.20
N GLY A 33 3.98 -13.97 9.24
CA GLY A 33 2.58 -13.70 8.92
C GLY A 33 2.36 -12.54 7.95
N TYR A 34 3.38 -12.15 7.18
CA TYR A 34 3.29 -11.18 6.09
C TYR A 34 3.81 -11.77 4.77
N PHE A 35 3.48 -11.14 3.66
CA PHE A 35 3.89 -11.59 2.32
C PHE A 35 5.35 -11.23 2.02
N GLU A 36 6.12 -12.18 1.54
CA GLU A 36 7.55 -12.02 1.25
C GLU A 36 7.93 -12.75 -0.04
N MET A 37 8.81 -12.10 -0.81
CA MET A 37 9.65 -12.69 -1.86
C MET A 37 10.96 -11.91 -1.92
N PRO A 38 12.01 -12.40 -2.60
CA PRO A 38 13.25 -11.64 -2.74
C PRO A 38 13.00 -10.20 -3.23
N GLY A 39 13.44 -9.22 -2.45
CA GLY A 39 13.30 -7.80 -2.76
C GLY A 39 11.94 -7.16 -2.43
N LEU A 40 10.95 -7.90 -1.94
CA LEU A 40 9.63 -7.37 -1.61
C LEU A 40 9.03 -7.95 -0.32
N ASN A 41 8.62 -7.06 0.59
CA ASN A 41 7.77 -7.38 1.73
C ASN A 41 6.46 -6.59 1.65
N VAL A 42 5.33 -7.27 1.88
CA VAL A 42 4.01 -6.64 1.99
C VAL A 42 3.38 -7.04 3.32
N MET A 43 3.38 -6.09 4.25
CA MET A 43 2.81 -6.21 5.60
C MET A 43 1.38 -5.68 5.58
N VAL A 44 0.48 -6.40 6.24
CA VAL A 44 -0.97 -6.14 6.18
C VAL A 44 -1.47 -5.93 7.60
N PHE A 45 -1.63 -4.67 7.99
CA PHE A 45 -2.09 -4.21 9.31
C PHE A 45 -1.26 -4.75 10.49
N ASP A 46 0.04 -4.94 10.29
CA ASP A 46 0.96 -5.39 11.36
C ASP A 46 1.29 -4.27 12.37
N ASP A 47 1.23 -3.01 11.94
CA ASP A 47 1.51 -1.81 12.74
C ASP A 47 0.48 -0.69 12.47
N PHE A 48 -0.80 -0.94 12.79
CA PHE A 48 -1.90 -0.02 12.43
C PHE A 48 -1.90 1.30 13.24
N TYR A 49 -1.23 2.31 12.72
CA TYR A 49 -1.21 3.69 13.23
C TYR A 49 -1.37 4.71 12.06
N PRO A 50 -2.58 4.84 11.50
CA PRO A 50 -2.84 5.56 10.25
C PRO A 50 -2.43 7.05 10.24
N GLU A 51 -2.51 7.73 11.39
CA GLU A 51 -2.14 9.15 11.51
C GLU A 51 -0.63 9.41 11.48
N GLY A 52 0.17 8.37 11.75
CA GLY A 52 1.63 8.40 11.64
C GLY A 52 2.15 7.93 10.29
N HIS A 53 1.27 7.71 9.30
CA HIS A 53 1.62 7.08 8.02
C HIS A 53 2.21 5.67 8.22
N GLN A 54 1.53 4.86 9.05
CA GLN A 54 1.98 3.53 9.48
C GLN A 54 0.84 2.50 9.45
N GLY A 55 1.16 1.30 9.00
CA GLY A 55 0.22 0.19 8.91
C GLY A 55 -0.67 0.22 7.69
N GLY A 56 -1.83 -0.44 7.81
CA GLY A 56 -2.71 -0.70 6.66
C GLY A 56 -2.06 -1.71 5.71
N LEU A 57 -1.46 -1.22 4.63
CA LEU A 57 -0.71 -1.96 3.65
C LEU A 57 0.68 -1.34 3.49
N THR A 58 1.65 -1.86 4.26
CA THR A 58 3.03 -1.42 4.19
C THR A 58 3.77 -2.22 3.13
N ILE A 59 4.35 -1.52 2.14
CA ILE A 59 5.11 -2.13 1.04
C ILE A 59 6.56 -1.69 1.16
N VAL A 60 7.46 -2.67 1.26
CA VAL A 60 8.90 -2.46 1.33
C VAL A 60 9.55 -3.14 0.14
N GLN A 61 10.13 -2.34 -0.75
CA GLN A 61 10.91 -2.83 -1.89
C GLN A 61 12.40 -2.58 -1.63
N HIS A 62 13.22 -3.62 -1.71
CA HIS A 62 14.67 -3.54 -1.55
C HIS A 62 15.11 -2.80 -0.26
N GLY A 63 14.39 -3.02 0.84
CA GLY A 63 14.64 -2.37 2.13
C GLY A 63 14.08 -0.94 2.27
N ASN A 64 13.48 -0.39 1.21
CA ASN A 64 12.84 0.93 1.21
C ASN A 64 11.33 0.81 1.38
N ARG A 65 10.77 1.42 2.43
CA ARG A 65 9.31 1.56 2.56
C ARG A 65 8.78 2.53 1.51
N VAL A 66 8.13 1.99 0.48
CA VAL A 66 7.63 2.78 -0.66
C VAL A 66 6.18 3.20 -0.47
N ALA A 67 5.37 2.40 0.24
CA ALA A 67 3.99 2.70 0.53
C ALA A 67 3.57 2.25 1.94
N ALA A 68 2.54 2.90 2.47
CA ALA A 68 1.90 2.61 3.76
C ALA A 68 0.44 3.10 3.77
N ASN A 69 -0.24 2.95 4.90
CA ASN A 69 -1.70 3.10 5.02
C ASN A 69 -2.42 2.16 4.05
N GLY A 70 -3.72 2.30 3.86
CA GLY A 70 -4.50 1.36 3.05
C GLY A 70 -5.80 1.03 3.75
N ASP A 71 -6.62 2.05 3.94
CA ASP A 71 -7.87 1.98 4.69
C ASP A 71 -8.86 3.05 4.19
N LEU A 72 -10.09 3.00 4.69
CA LEU A 72 -11.13 3.94 4.27
C LEU A 72 -10.96 5.32 4.91
N ARG A 73 -10.99 6.36 4.07
CA ARG A 73 -10.87 7.78 4.43
C ARG A 73 -11.95 8.62 3.77
N LEU A 74 -12.39 9.64 4.51
CA LEU A 74 -13.37 10.62 4.03
C LEU A 74 -12.74 11.72 3.17
N ASN A 75 -11.51 12.11 3.50
CA ASN A 75 -10.79 13.14 2.78
C ASN A 75 -9.82 12.53 1.77
N ASP A 76 -9.69 13.20 0.63
CA ASP A 76 -8.75 12.79 -0.41
C ASP A 76 -7.31 12.82 0.11
N THR A 77 -6.98 13.87 0.86
CA THR A 77 -5.68 14.07 1.50
C THR A 77 -5.82 14.28 2.99
N PRO A 78 -5.90 13.18 3.78
CA PRO A 78 -6.19 13.30 5.19
C PRO A 78 -4.99 13.83 5.99
N GLY A 79 -5.25 14.76 6.89
CA GLY A 79 -4.30 15.27 7.86
C GLY A 79 -4.29 14.50 9.18
N GLN A 80 -3.50 14.99 10.13
CA GLN A 80 -3.57 14.51 11.51
C GLN A 80 -4.93 14.87 12.11
N TRP A 81 -5.44 14.02 13.01
CA TRP A 81 -6.67 14.29 13.77
C TRP A 81 -7.95 14.32 12.94
N GLN A 82 -7.96 13.57 11.83
CA GLN A 82 -9.15 13.35 11.03
C GLN A 82 -9.81 12.01 11.35
N PRO A 83 -11.10 11.82 10.99
CA PRO A 83 -11.77 10.54 11.12
C PRO A 83 -10.99 9.37 10.50
N ILE A 84 -10.71 8.34 11.31
CA ILE A 84 -10.05 7.10 10.89
C ILE A 84 -10.89 5.86 11.23
N PRO A 85 -10.64 4.72 10.57
CA PRO A 85 -11.22 3.46 10.97
C PRO A 85 -10.48 2.85 12.17
N LYS A 86 -11.14 1.90 12.84
CA LYS A 86 -10.56 1.03 13.86
C LYS A 86 -10.40 -0.38 13.30
N MET A 87 -9.18 -0.90 13.38
CA MET A 87 -8.92 -2.32 13.14
C MET A 87 -9.58 -3.18 14.23
N LYS A 88 -10.28 -4.24 13.82
CA LYS A 88 -10.96 -5.18 14.73
C LYS A 88 -10.21 -6.50 14.86
N HIS A 89 -10.03 -7.19 13.74
CA HIS A 89 -9.42 -8.51 13.71
C HIS A 89 -8.65 -8.71 12.40
N LYS A 90 -7.49 -9.35 12.48
CA LYS A 90 -6.70 -9.80 11.32
C LYS A 90 -6.67 -11.31 11.34
N THR A 91 -6.91 -11.92 10.19
CA THR A 91 -6.77 -13.36 9.97
C THR A 91 -5.77 -13.61 8.85
N THR A 92 -4.89 -14.58 9.07
CA THR A 92 -3.84 -14.98 8.13
C THR A 92 -4.04 -16.44 7.77
N ASP A 93 -4.26 -16.72 6.49
CA ASP A 93 -4.29 -18.06 5.92
C ASP A 93 -3.05 -18.27 5.05
N THR A 94 -2.03 -18.89 5.64
CA THR A 94 -0.77 -19.21 4.95
C THR A 94 -0.97 -20.21 3.82
N ALA A 95 -1.89 -21.17 3.96
CA ALA A 95 -2.13 -22.20 2.95
C ALA A 95 -2.84 -21.63 1.71
N GLY A 96 -3.82 -20.74 1.91
CA GLY A 96 -4.50 -20.01 0.84
C GLY A 96 -3.77 -18.74 0.36
N ASN A 97 -2.65 -18.40 0.99
CA ASN A 97 -1.82 -17.22 0.73
C ASN A 97 -2.64 -15.91 0.74
N HIS A 98 -3.44 -15.76 1.80
CA HIS A 98 -4.48 -14.74 1.93
C HIS A 98 -4.50 -14.17 3.35
N ILE A 99 -4.52 -12.84 3.47
CA ILE A 99 -4.71 -12.11 4.72
C ILE A 99 -5.96 -11.27 4.58
N TRP A 100 -6.82 -11.25 5.59
CA TRP A 100 -7.94 -10.31 5.63
C TRP A 100 -8.09 -9.66 6.99
N VAL A 101 -8.59 -8.42 6.97
CA VAL A 101 -8.68 -7.57 8.15
C VAL A 101 -10.05 -6.94 8.22
N ASN A 102 -10.77 -7.18 9.31
CA ASN A 102 -12.04 -6.54 9.60
C ASN A 102 -11.79 -5.18 10.23
N LEU A 103 -12.43 -4.15 9.71
CA LEU A 103 -12.37 -2.78 10.19
C LEU A 103 -13.77 -2.22 10.40
N VAL A 104 -13.86 -1.25 11.30
CA VAL A 104 -15.04 -0.41 11.46
C VAL A 104 -14.65 1.05 11.27
N PHE A 105 -15.37 1.76 10.42
CA PHE A 105 -15.33 3.21 10.37
C PHE A 105 -16.60 3.75 11.03
N PRO A 106 -16.49 4.64 12.03
CA PRO A 106 -15.26 5.25 12.52
C PRO A 106 -14.66 4.51 13.73
N ASP A 107 -13.48 4.92 14.18
CA ASP A 107 -13.05 4.62 15.55
C ASP A 107 -13.82 5.46 16.58
N SER A 108 -15.03 5.00 16.94
CA SER A 108 -15.89 5.67 17.93
C SER A 108 -15.24 5.80 19.31
N SER A 109 -14.16 5.07 19.62
CA SER A 109 -13.46 5.25 20.89
C SER A 109 -12.72 6.58 21.01
N ARG A 110 -12.53 7.28 19.88
CA ARG A 110 -11.83 8.56 19.77
C ARG A 110 -12.77 9.76 19.59
N HIS A 111 -14.06 9.52 19.36
CA HIS A 111 -15.02 10.58 19.12
C HIS A 111 -15.11 11.53 20.31
N ARG A 112 -14.82 12.82 20.09
CA ARG A 112 -14.84 13.89 21.09
C ARG A 112 -14.03 13.58 22.36
N LYS A 113 -12.92 12.85 22.21
CA LYS A 113 -12.06 12.41 23.31
C LYS A 113 -10.59 12.75 23.05
N GLY A 114 -9.83 12.90 24.14
CA GLY A 114 -8.38 13.12 24.09
C GLY A 114 -7.99 14.60 24.02
N PHE A 115 -6.68 14.84 23.83
CA PHE A 115 -6.11 16.20 23.78
C PHE A 115 -6.54 16.97 22.52
N ASN A 116 -6.68 16.27 21.38
CA ASN A 116 -7.24 16.84 20.16
C ASN A 116 -8.49 16.05 19.73
N PRO A 117 -9.69 16.47 20.17
CA PRO A 117 -10.92 15.74 19.93
C PRO A 117 -11.27 15.74 18.44
N ILE A 118 -11.65 14.56 17.93
CA ILE A 118 -12.11 14.39 16.55
C ILE A 118 -13.63 14.32 16.54
N ASP A 119 -14.25 15.19 15.75
CA ASP A 119 -15.67 15.07 15.41
C ASP A 119 -15.82 14.08 14.25
N TYR A 120 -16.56 13.00 14.52
CA TYR A 120 -16.86 11.99 13.53
C TYR A 120 -18.25 12.24 12.98
N PRO A 121 -18.45 12.14 11.65
CA PRO A 121 -19.78 12.23 11.08
C PRO A 121 -20.62 11.01 11.45
N ASP A 122 -21.92 11.10 11.23
CA ASP A 122 -22.84 9.97 11.36
C ASP A 122 -22.70 9.00 10.17
N LEU A 123 -21.57 8.31 10.13
CA LEU A 123 -21.24 7.27 9.18
C LEU A 123 -20.76 6.05 9.95
N TYR A 124 -21.44 4.92 9.77
CA TYR A 124 -21.02 3.63 10.33
C TYR A 124 -20.85 2.60 9.21
N VAL A 125 -19.62 2.14 9.01
CA VAL A 125 -19.26 1.18 7.97
C VAL A 125 -18.39 0.09 8.56
N ASN A 126 -18.91 -1.14 8.56
CA ASN A 126 -18.07 -2.31 8.73
C ASN A 126 -17.59 -2.76 7.35
N TYR A 127 -16.33 -3.15 7.26
CA TYR A 127 -15.74 -3.63 6.02
C TYR A 127 -14.57 -4.57 6.28
N THR A 128 -14.22 -5.33 5.26
CA THR A 128 -13.08 -6.24 5.27
C THR A 128 -12.12 -5.87 4.15
N VAL A 129 -10.84 -5.68 4.49
CA VAL A 129 -9.76 -5.57 3.52
C VAL A 129 -9.17 -6.95 3.32
N HIS A 130 -9.26 -7.47 2.10
CA HIS A 130 -8.65 -8.73 1.69
C HIS A 130 -7.37 -8.44 0.90
N VAL A 131 -6.29 -9.16 1.19
CA VAL A 131 -5.02 -9.11 0.46
C VAL A 131 -4.60 -10.53 0.15
N LYS A 132 -4.58 -10.90 -1.11
CA LYS A 132 -4.22 -12.23 -1.59
C LYS A 132 -3.09 -12.14 -2.60
N SER A 133 -2.07 -12.98 -2.47
CA SER A 133 -1.00 -13.05 -3.47
C SER A 133 -1.50 -13.66 -4.78
N GLU A 134 -1.02 -13.18 -5.92
CA GLU A 134 -1.19 -13.80 -7.23
C GLU A 134 0.14 -13.79 -7.98
N GLY A 135 0.90 -14.89 -7.89
CA GLY A 135 2.26 -14.96 -8.43
C GLY A 135 3.19 -13.98 -7.68
N LYS A 136 3.68 -12.96 -8.39
CA LYS A 136 4.54 -11.88 -7.85
C LYS A 136 3.77 -10.66 -7.34
N THR A 137 2.45 -10.70 -7.42
CA THR A 137 1.58 -9.54 -7.21
C THR A 137 0.69 -9.75 -5.99
N VAL A 138 0.08 -8.68 -5.48
CA VAL A 138 -1.04 -8.81 -4.55
C VAL A 138 -2.31 -8.26 -5.17
N ARG A 139 -3.41 -8.96 -4.91
CA ARG A 139 -4.78 -8.49 -5.10
C ARG A 139 -5.29 -7.99 -3.77
N LEU A 140 -5.64 -6.70 -3.71
CA LEU A 140 -6.37 -6.10 -2.62
C LEU A 140 -7.84 -5.95 -3.00
N THR A 141 -8.76 -6.38 -2.13
CA THR A 141 -10.18 -6.04 -2.23
C THR A 141 -10.73 -5.42 -0.95
N VAL A 142 -11.71 -4.54 -1.10
CA VAL A 142 -12.44 -3.92 0.02
C VAL A 142 -13.91 -4.29 -0.07
N ASP A 143 -14.37 -5.08 0.87
CA ASP A 143 -15.73 -5.60 0.91
C ASP A 143 -16.49 -4.92 2.05
N LEU A 144 -17.56 -4.19 1.71
CA LEU A 144 -18.43 -3.56 2.70
C LEU A 144 -19.50 -4.54 3.15
N ASP A 145 -19.78 -4.61 4.46
CA ASP A 145 -20.83 -5.48 5.01
C ASP A 145 -22.23 -5.08 4.49
N ARG A 146 -22.40 -3.81 4.11
CA ARG A 146 -23.62 -3.23 3.55
C ARG A 146 -23.26 -2.23 2.45
N PRO A 147 -24.15 -2.02 1.46
CA PRO A 147 -23.95 -0.95 0.50
C PRO A 147 -23.77 0.42 1.17
N MET A 148 -22.84 1.21 0.66
CA MET A 148 -22.69 2.61 1.03
C MET A 148 -23.96 3.38 0.68
N SER A 149 -24.45 4.22 1.58
CA SER A 149 -25.58 5.10 1.28
C SER A 149 -25.16 6.21 0.31
N SER A 150 -26.09 6.67 -0.52
CA SER A 150 -25.86 7.70 -1.53
C SER A 150 -25.26 9.01 -1.01
N GLU A 151 -25.53 9.38 0.24
CA GLU A 151 -24.93 10.56 0.88
C GLU A 151 -23.39 10.49 1.01
N TRP A 152 -22.86 9.27 1.13
CA TRP A 152 -21.44 8.97 1.34
C TRP A 152 -20.76 8.42 0.09
N GLU A 153 -21.54 8.15 -0.96
CA GLU A 153 -21.01 7.91 -2.30
C GLU A 153 -20.14 9.10 -2.72
N GLN A 154 -18.99 8.81 -3.34
CA GLN A 154 -17.99 9.80 -3.73
C GLN A 154 -17.25 10.54 -2.59
N LYS A 155 -17.57 10.27 -1.31
CA LYS A 155 -16.82 10.80 -0.15
C LYS A 155 -15.89 9.76 0.47
N VAL A 156 -16.32 8.51 0.52
CA VAL A 156 -15.50 7.43 1.10
C VAL A 156 -14.60 6.85 0.02
N GLY A 157 -13.29 6.87 0.27
CA GLY A 157 -12.29 6.28 -0.60
C GLY A 157 -11.26 5.48 0.16
N PHE A 158 -10.67 4.50 -0.51
CA PHE A 158 -9.51 3.78 -0.03
C PHE A 158 -8.25 4.54 -0.40
N ASN A 159 -7.41 4.86 0.59
CA ASN A 159 -6.18 5.63 0.39
C ASN A 159 -4.95 4.76 0.68
N LEU A 160 -4.09 4.61 -0.33
CA LEU A 160 -2.72 4.12 -0.16
C LEU A 160 -1.76 5.31 -0.25
N GLU A 161 -0.80 5.39 0.65
CA GLU A 161 0.11 6.53 0.74
C GLU A 161 1.51 6.13 0.30
N LEU A 162 2.15 6.97 -0.52
CA LEU A 162 3.49 6.74 -1.06
C LEU A 162 4.49 7.69 -0.40
N TYR A 163 5.63 7.13 0.04
CA TYR A 163 6.61 7.90 0.79
C TYR A 163 7.28 8.97 -0.07
N PRO A 164 7.16 10.28 0.25
CA PRO A 164 7.57 11.33 -0.68
C PRO A 164 9.07 11.40 -0.95
N VAL A 165 9.90 11.23 0.08
CA VAL A 165 11.35 11.47 -0.01
C VAL A 165 12.02 10.57 -1.06
N ASN A 166 11.57 9.32 -1.15
CA ASN A 166 12.09 8.36 -2.13
C ASN A 166 11.59 8.63 -3.55
N LEU A 167 10.46 9.32 -3.69
CA LEU A 167 9.82 9.57 -4.97
C LEU A 167 10.16 10.92 -5.57
N PHE A 168 10.75 11.88 -4.85
CA PHE A 168 11.05 13.20 -5.43
C PHE A 168 11.90 13.11 -6.70
N GLY A 169 11.39 13.76 -7.76
CA GLY A 169 12.00 13.75 -9.09
C GLY A 169 11.75 12.48 -9.90
N LYS A 170 11.16 11.43 -9.31
CA LYS A 170 10.78 10.22 -10.02
C LYS A 170 9.55 10.45 -10.89
N SER A 171 9.44 9.68 -11.97
CA SER A 171 8.32 9.79 -12.89
C SER A 171 7.12 8.94 -12.45
N TRP A 172 5.94 9.32 -12.94
CA TRP A 172 4.74 8.51 -12.89
C TRP A 172 4.07 8.49 -14.26
N ILE A 173 3.41 7.38 -14.57
CA ILE A 173 2.62 7.18 -15.77
C ILE A 173 1.24 6.73 -15.35
N CYS A 174 0.21 7.49 -15.68
CA CYS A 174 -1.18 7.12 -15.49
C CYS A 174 -1.85 7.11 -16.85
N GLU A 175 -1.93 5.93 -17.45
CA GLU A 175 -2.39 5.73 -18.83
C GLU A 175 -1.64 6.64 -19.81
N GLU A 176 -2.31 7.56 -20.50
CA GLU A 176 -1.70 8.50 -21.45
C GLU A 176 -1.03 9.71 -20.77
N LYS A 177 -1.30 9.94 -19.48
CA LYS A 177 -0.72 11.05 -18.71
C LYS A 177 0.59 10.64 -18.06
N THR A 178 1.56 11.52 -18.11
CA THR A 178 2.85 11.34 -17.44
C THR A 178 3.20 12.58 -16.64
N GLY A 179 3.99 12.41 -15.58
CA GLY A 179 4.55 13.53 -14.84
C GLY A 179 5.64 13.09 -13.88
N ILE A 180 5.97 13.97 -12.95
CA ILE A 180 6.95 13.69 -11.89
C ILE A 180 6.34 13.94 -10.52
N PHE A 181 6.94 13.36 -9.49
CA PHE A 181 6.68 13.71 -8.10
C PHE A 181 7.52 14.94 -7.71
N PRO A 182 6.92 16.13 -7.55
CA PRO A 182 7.69 17.34 -7.33
C PRO A 182 8.21 17.43 -5.89
N ARG A 183 9.38 18.04 -5.71
CA ARG A 183 9.93 18.29 -4.36
C ARG A 183 9.09 19.31 -3.59
N GLN A 184 8.53 20.32 -4.26
CA GLN A 184 7.64 21.32 -3.67
C GLN A 184 6.19 21.02 -4.08
N SER A 185 5.25 21.15 -3.14
CA SER A 185 3.82 21.10 -3.44
C SER A 185 3.40 22.41 -4.08
N ALA A 186 3.07 22.38 -5.38
CA ALA A 186 2.70 23.58 -6.14
C ALA A 186 1.32 23.51 -6.80
N GLY A 187 0.57 22.42 -6.58
CA GLY A 187 -0.69 22.15 -7.28
C GLY A 187 -0.64 20.82 -8.03
N PRO A 188 -1.69 20.47 -8.80
CA PRO A 188 -2.79 21.34 -9.19
C PRO A 188 -3.81 21.55 -8.06
N VAL A 189 -4.39 22.76 -8.04
CA VAL A 189 -5.49 23.14 -7.14
C VAL A 189 -6.58 23.87 -7.93
N ARG A 190 -7.81 23.85 -7.41
CA ARG A 190 -8.95 24.62 -7.90
C ARG A 190 -9.58 25.38 -6.74
N ASN A 191 -10.28 26.46 -7.04
CA ASN A 191 -11.11 27.13 -6.05
C ASN A 191 -12.34 26.25 -5.74
N GLY A 192 -12.53 25.92 -4.47
CA GLY A 192 -13.74 25.29 -3.95
C GLY A 192 -14.82 26.32 -3.63
N SER A 193 -15.91 25.85 -3.02
CA SER A 193 -16.85 26.72 -2.32
C SER A 193 -16.19 27.38 -1.11
N ASP A 194 -16.69 28.55 -0.68
CA ASP A 194 -16.25 29.26 0.53
C ASP A 194 -14.76 29.62 0.59
N ASN A 195 -14.15 29.94 -0.57
CA ASN A 195 -12.76 30.39 -0.67
C ASN A 195 -11.71 29.34 -0.25
N GLU A 196 -12.11 28.06 -0.14
CA GLU A 196 -11.19 26.97 0.15
C GLU A 196 -10.43 26.50 -1.11
N VAL A 197 -9.14 26.23 -0.95
CA VAL A 197 -8.32 25.65 -2.01
C VAL A 197 -8.59 24.14 -2.03
N GLN A 198 -9.21 23.66 -3.11
CA GLN A 198 -9.45 22.23 -3.31
C GLN A 198 -8.35 21.63 -4.16
N GLN A 199 -7.80 20.53 -3.68
CA GLN A 199 -6.80 19.79 -4.43
C GLN A 199 -7.40 19.11 -5.65
N VAL A 200 -6.64 19.07 -6.73
CA VAL A 200 -6.96 18.30 -7.95
C VAL A 200 -5.94 17.16 -8.05
N PRO A 201 -6.34 15.94 -8.46
CA PRO A 201 -5.38 14.88 -8.67
C PRO A 201 -4.43 15.23 -9.83
N TYR A 202 -3.16 14.85 -9.70
CA TYR A 202 -2.18 14.91 -10.79
C TYR A 202 -2.67 14.12 -12.01
N ALA A 203 -3.25 12.95 -11.77
CA ALA A 203 -3.84 12.11 -12.78
C ALA A 203 -4.93 11.21 -12.19
N SER A 204 -5.83 10.79 -13.07
CA SER A 204 -6.90 9.84 -12.79
C SER A 204 -6.94 8.80 -13.91
N GLY A 205 -7.00 7.52 -13.55
CA GLY A 205 -7.03 6.42 -14.52
C GLY A 205 -7.06 5.05 -13.84
N ASN A 206 -7.22 3.97 -14.60
CA ASN A 206 -7.33 2.61 -14.07
C ASN A 206 -5.98 1.93 -13.91
N LYS A 207 -4.88 2.52 -14.42
CA LYS A 207 -3.52 2.03 -14.28
C LYS A 207 -2.56 3.16 -13.98
N LEU A 208 -1.80 3.03 -12.90
CA LEU A 208 -0.78 3.96 -12.46
C LEU A 208 0.54 3.22 -12.25
N THR A 209 1.60 3.63 -12.93
CA THR A 209 2.97 3.16 -12.72
C THR A 209 3.79 4.26 -12.08
N ILE A 210 4.47 3.93 -10.99
CA ILE A 210 5.31 4.80 -10.17
C ILE A 210 6.76 4.40 -10.39
N ALA A 211 7.64 5.41 -10.56
CA ALA A 211 9.07 5.25 -10.79
C ALA A 211 9.42 4.19 -11.85
N PRO A 212 8.82 4.23 -13.07
CA PRO A 212 9.11 3.27 -14.16
C PRO A 212 10.58 3.26 -14.60
N GLU A 213 11.36 4.26 -14.24
CA GLU A 213 12.80 4.33 -14.49
C GLU A 213 13.66 3.60 -13.43
N SER A 214 13.05 3.07 -12.37
CA SER A 214 13.76 2.57 -11.18
C SER A 214 13.31 1.17 -10.81
N ASP A 215 14.04 0.13 -11.20
CA ASP A 215 13.65 -1.27 -10.90
C ASP A 215 13.49 -1.55 -9.40
N GLU A 216 14.22 -0.84 -8.55
CA GLU A 216 14.14 -1.01 -7.09
C GLU A 216 12.86 -0.42 -6.46
N MET A 217 12.19 0.50 -7.13
CA MET A 217 11.03 1.27 -6.63
C MET A 217 9.83 1.25 -7.57
N ARG A 218 9.96 0.54 -8.70
CA ARG A 218 8.90 0.44 -9.70
C ARG A 218 7.71 -0.24 -9.06
N MET A 219 6.56 0.41 -9.12
CA MET A 219 5.30 -0.17 -8.67
C MET A 219 4.22 0.17 -9.67
N THR A 220 3.40 -0.81 -10.04
CA THR A 220 2.20 -0.57 -10.85
C THR A 220 0.95 -0.94 -10.07
N ILE A 221 0.00 -0.01 -10.03
CA ILE A 221 -1.30 -0.15 -9.39
C ILE A 221 -2.36 -0.20 -10.49
N GLU A 222 -3.17 -1.25 -10.53
CA GLU A 222 -4.32 -1.35 -11.44
C GLU A 222 -5.63 -1.46 -10.66
N SER A 223 -6.61 -0.63 -11.01
CA SER A 223 -7.98 -0.74 -10.51
C SER A 223 -8.88 -1.43 -11.53
N LYS A 224 -9.66 -2.43 -11.07
CA LYS A 224 -10.77 -3.00 -11.86
C LYS A 224 -12.15 -2.40 -11.51
N GLY A 225 -12.19 -1.40 -10.63
CA GLY A 225 -13.40 -0.67 -10.23
C GLY A 225 -13.28 0.81 -10.59
N GLU A 226 -13.42 1.67 -9.58
CA GLU A 226 -13.26 3.11 -9.76
C GLU A 226 -11.83 3.51 -10.16
N PRO A 227 -11.64 4.62 -10.89
CA PRO A 227 -10.32 5.12 -11.23
C PRO A 227 -9.46 5.41 -9.99
N LEU A 228 -8.17 5.18 -10.13
CA LEU A 228 -7.15 5.63 -9.19
C LEU A 228 -6.93 7.13 -9.42
N ASN A 229 -6.86 7.90 -8.34
CA ASN A 229 -6.55 9.32 -8.34
C ASN A 229 -5.24 9.54 -7.60
N LEU A 230 -4.27 10.17 -8.26
CA LEU A 230 -2.97 10.47 -7.67
C LEU A 230 -2.98 11.90 -7.10
N PHE A 231 -2.84 12.03 -5.78
CA PHE A 231 -2.79 13.29 -5.06
C PHE A 231 -1.44 13.54 -4.39
N ASP A 232 -1.26 14.77 -3.95
CA ASP A 232 -0.13 15.28 -3.17
C ASP A 232 -0.63 15.86 -1.84
N GLY A 233 -0.65 15.05 -0.78
CA GLY A 233 -1.15 15.48 0.53
C GLY A 233 -0.40 16.68 1.12
N ARG A 234 0.78 17.00 0.59
CA ARG A 234 1.59 18.16 0.99
C ARG A 234 1.01 19.50 0.58
N ILE A 235 -0.02 19.51 -0.27
CA ILE A 235 -0.77 20.72 -0.60
C ILE A 235 -1.57 21.19 0.63
N ASN A 236 -2.20 20.26 1.36
CA ASN A 236 -3.04 20.58 2.50
C ASN A 236 -2.31 20.45 3.85
N HIS A 237 -1.32 19.56 3.94
CA HIS A 237 -0.65 19.21 5.19
C HIS A 237 0.85 19.10 5.01
N ASN A 238 1.65 19.87 5.76
CA ASN A 238 3.11 19.89 5.63
C ASN A 238 3.81 18.52 5.78
N ASN A 239 3.19 17.60 6.52
CA ASN A 239 3.64 16.23 6.74
C ASN A 239 2.96 15.20 5.82
N GLY A 240 2.12 15.64 4.88
CA GLY A 240 1.35 14.78 3.99
C GLY A 240 2.22 13.96 3.04
N TRP A 241 1.66 12.84 2.57
CA TRP A 241 2.30 11.94 1.60
C TRP A 241 1.63 12.06 0.23
N PHE A 242 2.25 11.49 -0.81
CA PHE A 242 1.50 11.28 -2.05
C PHE A 242 0.44 10.21 -1.80
N ILE A 243 -0.73 10.35 -2.40
CA ILE A 243 -1.86 9.47 -2.12
C ILE A 243 -2.38 8.90 -3.42
N VAL A 244 -2.53 7.58 -3.47
CA VAL A 244 -3.31 6.89 -4.49
C VAL A 244 -4.65 6.55 -3.88
N ARG A 245 -5.69 7.19 -4.40
CA ARG A 245 -7.06 7.07 -3.88
C ARG A 245 -7.99 6.47 -4.90
N SER A 246 -8.77 5.49 -4.49
CA SER A 246 -9.91 4.98 -5.24
C SER A 246 -11.17 5.20 -4.41
N LEU A 247 -12.22 5.74 -5.02
CA LEU A 247 -13.51 5.84 -4.35
C LEU A 247 -14.10 4.44 -4.15
N VAL A 248 -14.80 4.26 -3.05
CA VAL A 248 -15.44 2.98 -2.74
C VAL A 248 -16.85 2.98 -3.33
N LYS A 249 -17.08 2.05 -4.26
CA LYS A 249 -18.44 1.63 -4.64
C LYS A 249 -18.82 0.35 -3.91
N PRO A 250 -20.11 0.16 -3.58
CA PRO A 250 -20.60 -1.11 -3.05
C PRO A 250 -20.17 -2.29 -3.91
N GLY A 251 -19.48 -3.26 -3.31
CA GLY A 251 -19.31 -4.61 -3.86
C GLY A 251 -18.11 -4.87 -4.79
N VAL A 252 -17.33 -3.86 -5.23
CA VAL A 252 -16.10 -4.13 -6.01
C VAL A 252 -15.10 -2.98 -5.88
N SER A 253 -14.08 -3.12 -5.03
CA SER A 253 -12.83 -2.38 -5.20
C SER A 253 -11.72 -3.41 -5.28
N LYS A 254 -11.11 -3.57 -6.46
CA LYS A 254 -9.99 -4.49 -6.68
C LYS A 254 -8.78 -3.69 -7.12
N VAL A 255 -7.77 -3.63 -6.25
CA VAL A 255 -6.49 -2.99 -6.51
C VAL A 255 -5.44 -4.08 -6.68
N LEU A 256 -4.85 -4.16 -7.87
CA LEU A 256 -3.71 -5.03 -8.16
C LEU A 256 -2.43 -4.22 -8.00
N LEU A 257 -1.51 -4.72 -7.18
CA LEU A 257 -0.17 -4.14 -7.05
C LEU A 257 0.83 -5.11 -7.68
N ASN A 258 1.52 -4.64 -8.72
CA ASN A 258 2.63 -5.36 -9.35
C ASN A 258 3.94 -4.75 -8.85
N GLY A 259 4.78 -5.60 -8.25
CA GLY A 259 6.20 -5.36 -8.02
C GLY A 259 7.05 -5.94 -9.14
#